data_AF-A0A1W4WTN7-F1
#
_entry.id   AF-A0A1W4WTN7-F1
#
_cell.length_a   1.000
_cell.length_b   1.000
_cell.length_c   1.000
_cell.angle_alpha   90.00
_cell.angle_beta   90.00
_cell.angle_gamma   90.00
#
_symmetry.space_group_name_H-M   'P 1'
#
loop_
_entity.id
_entity.type
_entity.pdbx_description
1 polymer ?
#
loop_
_entity_poly.entity_id
_entity_poly.type
_entity_poly.pdbx_seq_one_letter_code
_entity_poly.pdbx_strand_id
1 'polypeptide(L)'
;MSNTQLRTTSSISPIHDVYDLLSKYSYRPIVEEFNYERHSKQAIRIASWNLDNLTQEKARNLGVVEVICCTILDYKWSLVAIQGVRELLALKIICDELNRPTLPCIKIMKDNSRSWKYCMCDTKTGLGFIYDSVSNEWGVDIASLSHEIIDECQSIIITFSIKGVAFTIINVGSISSSAEEFEKSLRELLQNFTGPVLVVGDVNKITEQTEGNIIKELATLKAVIPLSLNTSCQHLKSNLRFTDTILINNVAQTAYYDDEWGVVREGLTHLAIPEGWDWGGAASTHCPVWAEFYVAPNKVLLESWKISLESDKGN
;
A
#
# COMPACT_ATOMS: atom_id res chain seq x y z
N MET A 1 -9.10 35.02 -54.53
CA MET A 1 -9.73 33.84 -53.92
C MET A 1 -8.91 33.45 -52.71
N SER A 2 -9.27 33.96 -51.52
CA SER A 2 -8.58 33.69 -50.26
C SER A 2 -9.18 32.44 -49.62
N ASN A 3 -8.37 31.39 -49.52
CA ASN A 3 -8.76 30.13 -48.92
C ASN A 3 -8.55 30.23 -47.40
N THR A 4 -9.58 30.59 -46.66
CA THR A 4 -9.55 30.59 -45.19
C THR A 4 -9.78 29.16 -44.72
N GLN A 5 -8.69 28.44 -44.42
CA GLN A 5 -8.77 27.18 -43.68
C GLN A 5 -9.30 27.47 -42.27
N LEU A 6 -10.55 27.09 -42.02
CA LEU A 6 -11.07 26.92 -40.67
C LEU A 6 -10.28 25.79 -40.00
N ARG A 7 -9.40 26.16 -39.07
CA ARG A 7 -8.83 25.21 -38.12
C ARG A 7 -9.97 24.62 -37.32
N THR A 8 -10.27 23.35 -37.56
CA THR A 8 -11.10 22.53 -36.68
C THR A 8 -10.34 22.35 -35.37
N THR A 9 -10.62 23.20 -34.38
CA THR A 9 -10.29 22.92 -32.98
C THR A 9 -11.04 21.66 -32.60
N SER A 10 -10.33 20.57 -32.31
CA SER A 10 -10.90 19.36 -31.74
C SER A 10 -11.64 19.76 -30.46
N SER A 11 -12.96 19.59 -30.43
CA SER A 11 -13.78 19.86 -29.26
C SER A 11 -13.45 18.84 -28.17
N ILE A 12 -12.47 19.17 -27.32
CA ILE A 12 -12.30 18.53 -26.03
C ILE A 12 -13.54 18.91 -25.20
N SER A 13 -14.19 17.93 -24.57
CA SER A 13 -15.44 18.15 -23.82
C SER A 13 -15.20 19.16 -22.68
N PRO A 14 -16.13 20.11 -22.41
CA PRO A 14 -16.00 21.08 -21.31
C PRO A 14 -15.76 20.45 -19.93
N ILE A 15 -16.16 19.19 -19.75
CA ILE A 15 -15.94 18.42 -18.52
C ILE A 15 -14.45 18.13 -18.30
N HIS A 16 -13.70 17.85 -19.39
CA HIS A 16 -12.26 17.63 -19.29
C HIS A 16 -11.52 18.92 -18.97
N ASP A 17 -11.93 20.06 -19.54
CA ASP A 17 -11.32 21.36 -19.25
C ASP A 17 -11.49 21.77 -17.77
N VAL A 18 -12.67 21.52 -17.20
CA VAL A 18 -12.94 21.77 -15.77
C VAL A 18 -12.09 20.83 -14.91
N TYR A 19 -12.02 19.55 -15.26
CA TYR A 19 -11.21 18.60 -14.52
C TYR A 19 -9.73 18.99 -14.52
N ASP A 20 -9.16 19.31 -15.69
CA ASP A 20 -7.76 19.68 -15.84
C ASP A 20 -7.40 20.92 -14.99
N LEU A 21 -8.34 21.86 -14.87
CA LEU A 21 -8.21 22.99 -13.97
C LEU A 21 -8.16 22.54 -12.51
N LEU A 22 -9.13 21.72 -12.07
CA LEU A 22 -9.19 21.22 -10.68
C LEU A 22 -7.96 20.39 -10.31
N SER A 23 -7.46 19.57 -11.24
CA SER A 23 -6.24 18.78 -11.08
C SER A 23 -5.03 19.69 -10.90
N LYS A 24 -4.86 20.71 -11.75
CA LYS A 24 -3.76 21.68 -11.64
C LYS A 24 -3.73 22.44 -10.30
N TYR A 25 -4.89 22.69 -9.71
CA TYR A 25 -5.00 23.39 -8.42
C TYR A 25 -5.09 22.46 -7.21
N SER A 26 -5.14 21.14 -7.42
CA SER A 26 -5.08 20.18 -6.32
C SER A 26 -3.65 20.07 -5.81
N TYR A 27 -3.46 20.23 -4.51
CA TYR A 27 -2.14 20.20 -3.89
C TYR A 27 -1.52 18.80 -3.97
N ARG A 28 -0.25 18.72 -4.37
CA ARG A 28 0.58 17.52 -4.29
C ARG A 28 1.90 17.85 -3.60
N PRO A 29 2.37 17.01 -2.67
CA PRO A 29 3.61 17.25 -1.94
C PRO A 29 4.84 16.99 -2.82
N ILE A 30 5.96 17.60 -2.44
CA ILE A 30 7.28 17.22 -2.95
C ILE A 30 7.76 16.03 -2.10
N VAL A 31 7.87 14.85 -2.72
CA VAL A 31 8.28 13.61 -2.05
C VAL A 31 9.79 13.40 -2.22
N GLU A 32 10.44 12.82 -1.20
CA GLU A 32 11.84 12.39 -1.29
C GLU A 32 12.05 11.45 -2.48
N GLU A 33 13.07 11.73 -3.28
CA GLU A 33 13.42 10.89 -4.42
C GLU A 33 13.91 9.52 -3.95
N PHE A 34 13.30 8.46 -4.49
CA PHE A 34 13.71 7.08 -4.23
C PHE A 34 13.92 6.35 -5.54
N ASN A 35 15.16 5.92 -5.75
CA ASN A 35 15.60 5.28 -6.98
C ASN A 35 15.80 3.78 -6.83
N TYR A 36 15.02 3.14 -5.94
CA TYR A 36 15.08 1.70 -5.66
C TYR A 36 16.45 1.22 -5.14
N GLU A 37 17.17 2.14 -4.52
CA GLU A 37 18.46 1.92 -3.92
C GLU A 37 18.51 2.71 -2.61
N ARG A 38 19.02 2.05 -1.57
CA ARG A 38 19.27 2.64 -0.26
C ARG A 38 20.60 2.10 0.24
N HIS A 39 21.48 2.98 0.71
CA HIS A 39 22.83 2.59 1.13
C HIS A 39 23.60 1.74 0.09
N SER A 40 23.45 2.07 -1.22
CA SER A 40 24.04 1.31 -2.34
C SER A 40 23.60 -0.15 -2.48
N LYS A 41 22.48 -0.49 -1.85
CA LYS A 41 21.82 -1.79 -1.98
C LYS A 41 20.43 -1.57 -2.55
N GLN A 42 20.01 -2.51 -3.38
CA GLN A 42 18.71 -2.42 -4.00
C GLN A 42 17.60 -2.62 -2.97
N ALA A 43 16.62 -1.74 -3.01
CA ALA A 43 15.52 -1.69 -2.07
C ALA A 43 14.20 -1.47 -2.80
N ILE A 44 13.12 -1.95 -2.19
CA ILE A 44 11.75 -1.75 -2.64
C ILE A 44 10.94 -1.10 -1.53
N ARG A 45 9.87 -0.42 -1.92
CA ARG A 45 8.85 0.07 -0.99
C ARG A 45 7.62 -0.80 -1.06
N ILE A 46 7.21 -1.32 0.09
CA ILE A 46 5.96 -2.07 0.28
C ILE A 46 5.02 -1.18 1.09
N ALA A 47 3.79 -1.01 0.60
CA ALA A 47 2.79 -0.16 1.21
C ALA A 47 1.53 -0.94 1.59
N SER A 48 0.78 -0.41 2.55
CA SER A 48 -0.58 -0.83 2.92
C SER A 48 -1.50 0.38 2.85
N TRP A 49 -2.67 0.21 2.23
CA TRP A 49 -3.66 1.29 2.14
C TRP A 49 -5.09 0.76 2.12
N ASN A 50 -5.85 1.12 3.16
CA ASN A 50 -7.29 0.98 3.13
C ASN A 50 -7.91 2.10 2.30
N LEU A 51 -8.59 1.76 1.21
CA LEU A 51 -9.21 2.72 0.30
C LEU A 51 -10.66 3.07 0.66
N ASP A 52 -11.11 2.65 1.83
CA ASP A 52 -12.39 3.00 2.44
C ASP A 52 -13.57 2.89 1.48
N ASN A 53 -14.07 1.65 1.36
CA ASN A 53 -15.21 1.32 0.52
C ASN A 53 -15.01 1.71 -0.96
N LEU A 54 -13.88 1.31 -1.56
CA LEU A 54 -13.62 1.52 -2.98
C LEU A 54 -14.60 0.71 -3.85
N THR A 55 -15.67 1.35 -4.26
CA THR A 55 -16.64 0.87 -5.25
C THR A 55 -16.22 1.25 -6.67
N GLN A 56 -16.87 0.64 -7.67
CA GLN A 56 -16.68 1.06 -9.05
C GLN A 56 -17.03 2.54 -9.26
N GLU A 57 -18.11 3.01 -8.63
CA GLU A 57 -18.54 4.41 -8.72
C GLU A 57 -17.47 5.36 -8.16
N LYS A 58 -16.92 5.06 -6.98
CA LYS A 58 -15.82 5.83 -6.38
C LYS A 58 -14.61 5.86 -7.30
N ALA A 59 -14.26 4.72 -7.90
CA ALA A 59 -13.16 4.62 -8.86
C ALA A 59 -13.43 5.28 -10.24
N ARG A 60 -14.65 5.73 -10.53
CA ARG A 60 -14.94 6.55 -11.73
C ARG A 60 -14.72 8.05 -11.49
N ASN A 61 -14.58 8.49 -10.24
CA ASN A 61 -14.18 9.86 -9.95
C ASN A 61 -12.70 10.03 -10.32
N LEU A 62 -12.41 10.87 -11.31
CA LEU A 62 -11.06 11.07 -11.83
C LEU A 62 -10.09 11.58 -10.74
N GLY A 63 -10.56 12.40 -9.79
CA GLY A 63 -9.75 12.87 -8.67
C GLY A 63 -9.34 11.73 -7.72
N VAL A 64 -10.23 10.76 -7.48
CA VAL A 64 -9.89 9.55 -6.69
C VAL A 64 -8.80 8.75 -7.40
N VAL A 65 -8.96 8.53 -8.71
CA VAL A 65 -7.99 7.80 -9.52
C VAL A 65 -6.64 8.53 -9.53
N GLU A 66 -6.64 9.85 -9.71
CA GLU A 66 -5.42 10.68 -9.71
C GLU A 66 -4.68 10.59 -8.38
N VAL A 67 -5.38 10.80 -7.26
CA VAL A 67 -4.79 10.71 -5.92
C VAL A 67 -4.14 9.35 -5.70
N ILE A 68 -4.87 8.26 -5.99
CA ILE A 68 -4.35 6.91 -5.76
C ILE A 68 -3.13 6.64 -6.64
N CYS A 69 -3.25 6.86 -7.95
CA CYS A 69 -2.19 6.54 -8.90
C CYS A 69 -0.96 7.42 -8.68
N CYS A 70 -1.13 8.73 -8.48
CA CYS A 70 -0.01 9.60 -8.24
C CYS A 70 0.65 9.30 -6.90
N THR A 71 -0.10 8.97 -5.83
CA THR A 71 0.52 8.57 -4.55
C THR A 71 1.39 7.33 -4.74
N ILE A 72 0.90 6.31 -5.45
CA ILE A 72 1.67 5.10 -5.77
C ILE A 72 2.98 5.45 -6.52
N LEU A 73 2.90 6.36 -7.49
CA LEU A 73 4.03 6.71 -8.37
C LEU A 73 5.02 7.71 -7.75
N ASP A 74 4.55 8.66 -6.94
CA ASP A 74 5.36 9.65 -6.23
C ASP A 74 6.19 8.99 -5.14
N TYR A 75 5.57 8.11 -4.35
CA TYR A 75 6.27 7.35 -3.31
C TYR A 75 7.01 6.12 -3.84
N LYS A 76 6.95 5.86 -5.16
CA LYS A 76 7.71 4.80 -5.82
C LYS A 76 7.46 3.41 -5.24
N TRP A 77 6.24 3.16 -4.76
CA TRP A 77 5.87 1.85 -4.24
C TRP A 77 6.03 0.77 -5.30
N SER A 78 6.57 -0.38 -4.90
CA SER A 78 6.70 -1.56 -5.77
C SER A 78 5.48 -2.46 -5.65
N LEU A 79 4.88 -2.46 -4.47
CA LEU A 79 3.76 -3.30 -4.09
C LEU A 79 2.91 -2.56 -3.06
N VAL A 80 1.59 -2.67 -3.22
CA VAL A 80 0.61 -2.09 -2.31
C VAL A 80 -0.41 -3.15 -1.94
N ALA A 81 -0.50 -3.48 -0.67
CA ALA A 81 -1.62 -4.20 -0.10
C ALA A 81 -2.80 -3.24 0.07
N ILE A 82 -3.94 -3.58 -0.51
CA ILE A 82 -5.13 -2.74 -0.54
C ILE A 82 -6.22 -3.39 0.30
N GLN A 83 -6.84 -2.59 1.18
CA GLN A 83 -8.03 -2.97 1.93
C GLN A 83 -9.23 -2.10 1.53
N GLY A 84 -10.44 -2.51 1.92
CA GLY A 84 -11.65 -1.72 1.71
C GLY A 84 -12.17 -1.71 0.28
N VAL A 85 -11.80 -2.67 -0.56
CA VAL A 85 -12.32 -2.79 -1.94
C VAL A 85 -13.69 -3.47 -1.91
N ARG A 86 -14.66 -2.96 -2.67
CA ARG A 86 -16.00 -3.57 -2.78
C ARG A 86 -16.20 -4.34 -4.08
N GLU A 87 -15.51 -3.92 -5.13
CA GLU A 87 -15.69 -4.47 -6.46
C GLU A 87 -14.33 -4.62 -7.17
N LEU A 88 -14.11 -5.78 -7.81
CA LEU A 88 -12.89 -6.07 -8.58
C LEU A 88 -12.61 -4.99 -9.65
N LEU A 89 -13.69 -4.48 -10.24
CA LEU A 89 -13.61 -3.49 -11.31
C LEU A 89 -13.08 -2.15 -10.82
N ALA A 90 -13.25 -1.82 -9.54
CA ALA A 90 -12.67 -0.61 -8.96
C ALA A 90 -11.13 -0.69 -8.96
N LEU A 91 -10.57 -1.81 -8.51
CA LEU A 91 -9.12 -2.05 -8.52
C LEU A 91 -8.57 -2.13 -9.95
N LYS A 92 -9.35 -2.71 -10.86
CA LYS A 92 -9.03 -2.74 -12.29
C LYS A 92 -8.88 -1.34 -12.87
N ILE A 93 -9.79 -0.41 -12.57
CA ILE A 93 -9.72 0.97 -13.09
C ILE A 93 -8.41 1.65 -12.65
N ILE A 94 -8.03 1.52 -11.38
CA ILE A 94 -6.77 2.05 -10.87
C ILE A 94 -5.57 1.43 -11.60
N CYS A 95 -5.54 0.10 -11.73
CA CYS A 95 -4.45 -0.58 -12.40
C CYS A 95 -4.37 -0.25 -13.90
N ASP A 96 -5.51 -0.09 -14.57
CA ASP A 96 -5.57 0.29 -15.99
C ASP A 96 -5.02 1.71 -16.18
N GLU A 97 -5.33 2.66 -15.30
CA GLU A 97 -4.78 4.03 -15.36
C GLU A 97 -3.27 4.05 -15.14
N LEU A 98 -2.74 3.29 -14.16
CA LEU A 98 -1.29 3.16 -13.94
C LEU A 98 -0.57 2.61 -15.19
N ASN A 99 -1.21 1.71 -15.93
CA ASN A 99 -0.65 1.09 -17.13
C ASN A 99 -0.82 1.95 -18.38
N ARG A 100 -1.97 2.60 -18.56
CA ARG A 100 -2.34 3.40 -19.72
C ARG A 100 -2.89 4.76 -19.26
N PRO A 101 -2.01 5.67 -18.82
CA PRO A 101 -2.43 6.94 -18.25
C PRO A 101 -3.31 7.74 -19.21
N THR A 102 -4.48 8.12 -18.72
CA THR A 102 -5.39 9.04 -19.38
C THR A 102 -5.33 10.43 -18.75
N LEU A 103 -5.03 10.52 -17.45
CA LEU A 103 -4.97 11.75 -16.68
C LEU A 103 -3.64 12.51 -16.89
N PRO A 104 -3.66 13.85 -17.05
CA PRO A 104 -2.46 14.63 -17.34
C PRO A 104 -1.32 14.47 -16.32
N CYS A 105 -1.63 14.53 -15.02
CA CYS A 105 -0.63 14.38 -13.96
C CYS A 105 0.12 13.04 -14.04
N ILE A 106 -0.62 11.96 -14.28
CA ILE A 106 -0.05 10.60 -14.37
C ILE A 106 0.77 10.44 -15.64
N LYS A 107 0.34 11.03 -16.77
CA LYS A 107 1.11 11.03 -18.03
C LYS A 107 2.47 11.68 -17.86
N ILE A 108 2.55 12.82 -17.17
CA ILE A 108 3.80 13.55 -16.95
C ILE A 108 4.76 12.76 -16.06
N MET A 109 4.24 12.08 -15.04
CA MET A 109 5.07 11.32 -14.10
C MET A 109 5.65 10.03 -14.69
N LYS A 110 5.13 9.57 -15.83
CA LYS A 110 5.47 8.26 -16.39
C LYS A 110 6.52 8.37 -17.50
N ASP A 111 7.78 8.30 -17.10
CA ASP A 111 8.92 8.00 -17.98
C ASP A 111 9.46 6.56 -17.80
N ASN A 112 8.78 5.70 -17.02
CA ASN A 112 9.23 4.35 -16.67
C ASN A 112 8.43 3.22 -17.35
N SER A 113 9.13 2.19 -17.84
CA SER A 113 8.63 0.94 -18.48
C SER A 113 7.95 -0.04 -17.50
N ARG A 114 7.09 0.46 -16.61
CA ARG A 114 6.41 -0.37 -15.60
C ARG A 114 5.21 -1.11 -16.17
N SER A 115 4.91 -2.26 -15.57
CA SER A 115 3.72 -3.07 -15.88
C SER A 115 3.04 -3.45 -14.58
N TRP A 116 2.01 -2.69 -14.23
CA TRP A 116 1.23 -2.90 -13.03
C TRP A 116 0.27 -4.07 -13.22
N LYS A 117 0.19 -4.95 -12.24
CA LYS A 117 -0.80 -6.00 -12.13
C LYS A 117 -1.58 -5.79 -10.84
N TYR A 118 -2.76 -6.40 -10.78
CA TYR A 118 -3.58 -6.44 -9.58
C TYR A 118 -4.13 -7.84 -9.36
N CYS A 119 -4.42 -8.16 -8.11
CA CYS A 119 -5.13 -9.38 -7.75
C CYS A 119 -6.04 -9.14 -6.54
N MET A 120 -7.10 -9.93 -6.46
CA MET A 120 -8.10 -9.91 -5.40
C MET A 120 -8.62 -11.35 -5.27
N CYS A 121 -8.75 -11.87 -4.05
CA CYS A 121 -9.21 -13.25 -3.89
C CYS A 121 -10.72 -13.35 -4.11
N ASP A 122 -11.50 -12.49 -3.44
CA ASP A 122 -12.93 -12.34 -3.68
C ASP A 122 -13.41 -10.93 -3.30
N THR A 123 -14.64 -10.59 -3.67
CA THR A 123 -15.26 -9.30 -3.30
C THR A 123 -15.77 -9.27 -1.85
N LYS A 124 -15.83 -10.42 -1.16
CA LYS A 124 -16.36 -10.52 0.20
C LYS A 124 -15.35 -10.05 1.24
N THR A 125 -14.08 -10.40 1.03
CA THR A 125 -12.92 -9.98 1.82
C THR A 125 -12.65 -8.49 1.67
N GLY A 126 -12.76 -7.99 0.43
CA GLY A 126 -12.41 -6.61 0.08
C GLY A 126 -10.92 -6.32 0.18
N LEU A 127 -10.09 -7.36 0.04
CA LEU A 127 -8.65 -7.31 0.14
C LEU A 127 -8.03 -7.58 -1.22
N GLY A 128 -6.98 -6.84 -1.57
CA GLY A 128 -6.31 -7.01 -2.85
C GLY A 128 -4.89 -6.49 -2.81
N PHE A 129 -4.24 -6.57 -3.97
CA PHE A 129 -2.91 -6.03 -4.17
C PHE A 129 -2.81 -5.34 -5.54
N ILE A 130 -1.99 -4.30 -5.60
CA ILE A 130 -1.46 -3.73 -6.85
C ILE A 130 0.07 -3.81 -6.76
N TYR A 131 0.72 -4.29 -7.82
CA TYR A 131 2.17 -4.49 -7.82
C TYR A 131 2.79 -4.29 -9.20
N ASP A 132 4.05 -3.90 -9.23
CA ASP A 132 4.81 -3.68 -10.46
C ASP A 132 5.56 -4.95 -10.90
N SER A 133 5.03 -5.61 -11.92
CA SER A 133 5.51 -6.92 -12.37
C SER A 133 6.71 -6.91 -13.30
N VAL A 134 7.07 -5.77 -13.89
CA VAL A 134 8.12 -5.72 -14.94
C VAL A 134 9.11 -4.57 -14.71
N SER A 135 9.15 -3.97 -13.51
CA SER A 135 10.13 -2.91 -13.23
C SER A 135 11.57 -3.42 -13.46
N ASN A 136 12.33 -2.61 -14.22
CA ASN A 136 13.52 -2.88 -15.02
C ASN A 136 14.68 -3.70 -14.42
N GLU A 137 14.61 -4.15 -13.17
CA GLU A 137 15.56 -5.13 -12.65
C GLU A 137 14.98 -6.09 -11.61
N TRP A 138 13.86 -5.77 -10.93
CA TRP A 138 13.42 -6.49 -9.70
C TRP A 138 12.13 -7.31 -9.80
N GLY A 139 11.44 -7.27 -10.94
CA GLY A 139 10.23 -8.05 -11.28
C GLY A 139 9.47 -8.68 -10.11
N VAL A 140 8.36 -8.06 -9.69
CA VAL A 140 7.49 -8.64 -8.66
C VAL A 140 6.55 -9.66 -9.31
N ASP A 141 6.81 -10.93 -9.06
CA ASP A 141 5.95 -12.02 -9.52
C ASP A 141 5.24 -12.70 -8.34
N ILE A 142 4.07 -13.27 -8.59
CA ILE A 142 3.35 -14.07 -7.60
C ILE A 142 3.87 -15.50 -7.67
N ALA A 143 4.43 -16.00 -6.58
CA ALA A 143 4.84 -17.39 -6.40
C ALA A 143 3.68 -18.25 -5.87
N SER A 144 2.89 -17.72 -4.94
CA SER A 144 1.68 -18.39 -4.43
C SER A 144 0.65 -17.37 -3.93
N LEU A 145 -0.62 -17.77 -3.96
CA LEU A 145 -1.77 -17.00 -3.48
C LEU A 145 -2.71 -17.96 -2.75
N SER A 146 -3.08 -17.61 -1.51
CA SER A 146 -4.13 -18.29 -0.76
C SER A 146 -5.00 -17.28 -0.01
N HIS A 147 -6.19 -17.74 0.38
CA HIS A 147 -7.09 -17.02 1.27
C HIS A 147 -7.25 -17.84 2.54
N GLU A 148 -7.17 -17.16 3.67
CA GLU A 148 -7.25 -17.77 4.99
C GLU A 148 -8.11 -16.89 5.90
N ILE A 149 -8.75 -17.51 6.88
CA ILE A 149 -9.47 -16.80 7.94
C ILE A 149 -8.63 -16.91 9.21
N ILE A 150 -8.16 -15.77 9.73
CA ILE A 150 -7.36 -15.68 10.95
C ILE A 150 -8.28 -15.16 12.04
N ASP A 151 -8.81 -16.05 12.87
CA ASP A 151 -9.69 -15.68 13.99
C ASP A 151 -10.84 -14.74 13.58
N GLU A 152 -11.66 -15.18 12.61
CA GLU A 152 -12.73 -14.39 11.95
C GLU A 152 -12.26 -13.25 11.03
N CYS A 153 -11.01 -12.82 11.13
CA CYS A 153 -10.44 -11.83 10.23
C CYS A 153 -10.18 -12.45 8.86
N GLN A 154 -10.78 -11.85 7.83
CA GLN A 154 -10.49 -12.20 6.44
C GLN A 154 -9.05 -11.82 6.11
N SER A 155 -8.32 -12.73 5.45
CA SER A 155 -6.95 -12.46 5.02
C SER A 155 -6.65 -13.01 3.63
N ILE A 156 -5.76 -12.34 2.91
CA ILE A 156 -5.16 -12.86 1.68
C ILE A 156 -3.66 -12.98 1.91
N ILE A 157 -3.12 -14.15 1.65
CA ILE A 157 -1.71 -14.45 1.77
C ILE A 157 -1.13 -14.58 0.37
N ILE A 158 -0.14 -13.75 0.05
CA ILE A 158 0.57 -13.86 -1.21
C ILE A 158 2.05 -13.96 -0.93
N THR A 159 2.69 -14.95 -1.54
CA THR A 159 4.15 -14.99 -1.61
C THR A 159 4.58 -14.40 -2.93
N PHE A 160 5.27 -13.27 -2.87
CA PHE A 160 5.86 -12.59 -4.01
C PHE A 160 7.32 -13.01 -4.18
N SER A 161 7.72 -13.35 -5.39
CA SER A 161 9.12 -13.49 -5.77
C SER A 161 9.64 -12.14 -6.24
N ILE A 162 10.68 -11.63 -5.55
CA ILE A 162 11.30 -10.34 -5.85
C ILE A 162 12.81 -10.58 -5.90
N LYS A 163 13.42 -10.50 -7.09
CA LYS A 163 14.81 -10.93 -7.35
C LYS A 163 15.16 -12.32 -6.77
N GLY A 164 14.21 -13.25 -6.82
CA GLY A 164 14.41 -14.61 -6.30
C GLY A 164 14.26 -14.76 -4.78
N VAL A 165 13.98 -13.68 -4.05
CA VAL A 165 13.57 -13.73 -2.64
C VAL A 165 12.05 -13.87 -2.57
N ALA A 166 11.57 -14.81 -1.75
CA ALA A 166 10.16 -15.03 -1.50
C ALA A 166 9.68 -14.20 -0.30
N PHE A 167 8.97 -13.10 -0.54
CA PHE A 167 8.32 -12.28 0.48
C PHE A 167 6.86 -12.71 0.63
N THR A 168 6.51 -13.21 1.82
CA THR A 168 5.11 -13.53 2.13
C THR A 168 4.44 -12.32 2.76
N ILE A 169 3.34 -11.86 2.17
CA ILE A 169 2.55 -10.74 2.67
C ILE A 169 1.15 -11.24 2.99
N ILE A 170 0.77 -11.09 4.25
CA ILE A 170 -0.55 -11.41 4.79
C ILE A 170 -1.31 -10.09 4.90
N ASN A 171 -2.17 -9.82 3.93
CA ASN A 171 -3.07 -8.67 3.95
C ASN A 171 -4.30 -9.02 4.78
N VAL A 172 -4.50 -8.35 5.91
CA VAL A 172 -5.61 -8.60 6.84
C VAL A 172 -6.67 -7.51 6.72
N GLY A 173 -7.93 -7.92 6.81
CA GLY A 173 -9.07 -7.02 6.90
C GLY A 173 -9.27 -6.43 8.29
N SER A 174 -10.42 -5.79 8.47
CA SER A 174 -10.79 -5.25 9.78
C SER A 174 -10.97 -6.39 10.78
N ILE A 175 -10.22 -6.33 11.86
CA ILE A 175 -10.24 -7.34 12.93
C ILE A 175 -11.52 -7.14 13.75
N SER A 176 -12.32 -8.19 13.92
CA SER A 176 -13.57 -8.18 14.69
C SER A 176 -13.48 -8.85 16.05
N SER A 177 -12.51 -9.74 16.22
CA SER A 177 -12.34 -10.60 17.38
C SER A 177 -11.52 -9.96 18.50
N SER A 178 -11.28 -10.74 19.56
CA SER A 178 -10.39 -10.34 20.65
C SER A 178 -8.92 -10.35 20.19
N ALA A 179 -8.11 -9.45 20.75
CA ALA A 179 -6.67 -9.39 20.46
C ALA A 179 -5.96 -10.73 20.74
N GLU A 180 -6.37 -11.44 21.79
CA GLU A 180 -5.75 -12.70 22.21
C GLU A 180 -5.99 -13.85 21.23
N GLU A 181 -7.24 -14.02 20.77
CA GLU A 181 -7.60 -15.08 19.82
C GLU A 181 -6.97 -14.83 18.44
N PHE A 182 -6.94 -13.56 18.02
CA PHE A 182 -6.29 -13.15 16.78
C PHE A 182 -4.79 -13.40 16.85
N GLU A 183 -4.15 -13.00 17.96
CA GLU A 183 -2.72 -13.23 18.16
C GLU A 183 -2.39 -14.73 18.15
N LYS A 184 -3.20 -15.56 18.80
CA LYS A 184 -3.03 -17.01 18.83
C LYS A 184 -3.10 -17.61 17.42
N SER A 185 -4.17 -17.30 16.68
CA SER A 185 -4.38 -17.83 15.32
C SER A 185 -3.29 -17.36 14.36
N LEU A 186 -2.86 -16.11 14.48
CA LEU A 186 -1.76 -15.56 13.69
C LEU A 186 -0.45 -16.29 14.01
N ARG A 187 -0.16 -16.55 15.29
CA ARG A 187 1.05 -17.27 15.73
C ARG A 187 1.09 -18.71 15.20
N GLU A 188 -0.05 -19.39 15.14
CA GLU A 188 -0.15 -20.73 14.56
C GLU A 188 0.12 -20.70 13.05
N LEU A 189 -0.49 -19.75 12.33
CA LEU A 189 -0.27 -19.56 10.90
C LEU A 189 1.19 -19.25 10.56
N LEU A 190 1.86 -18.41 11.35
CA LEU A 190 3.24 -17.99 11.12
C LEU A 190 4.24 -19.15 11.17
N GLN A 191 3.93 -20.26 11.86
CA GLN A 191 4.80 -21.44 11.92
C GLN A 191 4.99 -22.11 10.55
N ASN A 192 4.09 -21.85 9.60
CA ASN A 192 4.16 -22.40 8.24
C ASN A 192 5.17 -21.66 7.35
N PHE A 193 5.74 -20.54 7.82
CA PHE A 193 6.61 -19.69 7.02
C PHE A 193 8.00 -19.56 7.62
N THR A 194 9.02 -19.80 6.79
CA THR A 194 10.45 -19.70 7.18
C THR A 194 11.15 -18.48 6.59
N GLY A 195 10.53 -17.82 5.61
CA GLY A 195 11.06 -16.63 4.93
C GLY A 195 10.66 -15.30 5.58
N PRO A 196 10.95 -14.16 4.93
CA PRO A 196 10.45 -12.86 5.36
C PRO A 196 8.93 -12.80 5.24
N VAL A 197 8.26 -12.51 6.36
CA VAL A 197 6.79 -12.38 6.45
C VAL A 197 6.43 -10.97 6.89
N LEU A 198 5.46 -10.38 6.19
CA LEU A 198 4.84 -9.10 6.52
C LEU A 198 3.35 -9.34 6.77
N VAL A 199 2.80 -8.78 7.85
CA VAL A 199 1.36 -8.70 8.09
C VAL A 199 0.95 -7.23 7.99
N VAL A 200 -0.02 -6.92 7.15
CA VAL A 200 -0.40 -5.55 6.81
C VAL A 200 -1.91 -5.36 6.87
N GLY A 201 -2.34 -4.21 7.40
CA GLY A 201 -3.75 -3.88 7.54
C GLY A 201 -4.04 -3.00 8.75
N ASP A 202 -5.32 -2.80 9.03
CA ASP A 202 -5.80 -1.99 10.15
C ASP A 202 -6.00 -2.83 11.42
N VAL A 203 -5.20 -2.56 12.44
CA VAL A 203 -5.21 -3.25 13.74
C VAL A 203 -5.84 -2.41 14.85
N ASN A 204 -6.61 -1.37 14.52
CA ASN A 204 -7.14 -0.41 15.50
C ASN A 204 -7.84 -1.08 16.70
N LYS A 205 -8.68 -2.11 16.48
CA LYS A 205 -9.37 -2.81 17.57
C LYS A 205 -8.43 -3.50 18.57
N ILE A 206 -7.31 -4.05 18.09
CA ILE A 206 -6.31 -4.67 18.96
C ILE A 206 -5.68 -3.61 19.87
N THR A 207 -5.37 -2.44 19.31
CA THR A 207 -4.76 -1.35 20.07
C THR A 207 -5.72 -0.66 21.04
N GLU A 208 -7.03 -0.68 20.76
CA GLU A 208 -8.05 -0.16 21.67
C GLU A 208 -8.26 -1.08 22.89
N GLN A 209 -8.27 -2.39 22.69
CA GLN A 209 -8.48 -3.37 23.76
C GLN A 209 -7.33 -3.44 24.78
N THR A 210 -6.15 -2.94 24.42
CA THR A 210 -4.92 -3.10 25.20
C THR A 210 -4.51 -1.86 26.00
N GLU A 211 -5.44 -0.91 26.19
CA GLU A 211 -5.39 0.22 27.14
C GLU A 211 -4.02 0.87 27.35
N GLY A 212 -3.35 1.28 26.26
CA GLY A 212 -2.15 2.13 26.35
C GLY A 212 -0.85 1.42 26.71
N ASN A 213 -0.83 0.08 26.75
CA ASN A 213 0.45 -0.62 26.61
C ASN A 213 1.00 -0.33 25.20
N ILE A 214 2.26 0.09 25.13
CA ILE A 214 2.97 0.24 23.86
C ILE A 214 3.20 -1.17 23.33
N ILE A 215 2.20 -1.73 22.64
CA ILE A 215 2.37 -2.94 21.86
C ILE A 215 3.43 -2.60 20.82
N LYS A 216 4.61 -3.19 20.98
CA LYS A 216 5.68 -3.16 19.97
C LYS A 216 5.66 -4.42 19.12
N GLU A 217 5.08 -5.48 19.67
CA GLU A 217 5.07 -6.80 19.08
C GLU A 217 3.67 -7.42 19.18
N LEU A 218 3.26 -8.11 18.11
CA LEU A 218 2.02 -8.89 18.05
C LEU A 218 2.36 -10.24 17.44
N ALA A 219 2.07 -11.35 18.13
CA ALA A 219 2.37 -12.70 17.64
C ALA A 219 3.85 -12.90 17.25
N THR A 220 4.79 -12.31 18.00
CA THR A 220 6.25 -12.23 17.70
C THR A 220 6.65 -11.36 16.50
N LEU A 221 5.68 -10.74 15.84
CA LEU A 221 5.96 -9.79 14.77
C LEU A 221 6.20 -8.42 15.38
N LYS A 222 7.23 -7.72 14.89
CA LYS A 222 7.53 -6.36 15.31
C LYS A 222 6.82 -5.36 14.41
N ALA A 223 6.21 -4.34 15.00
CA ALA A 223 5.65 -3.23 14.23
C ALA A 223 6.77 -2.34 13.67
N VAL A 224 6.74 -2.11 12.35
CA VAL A 224 7.62 -1.14 11.67
C VAL A 224 7.19 0.28 11.99
N ILE A 225 5.89 0.55 11.94
CA ILE A 225 5.29 1.83 12.33
C ILE A 225 4.85 1.75 13.79
N PRO A 226 5.09 2.78 14.63
CA PRO A 226 4.58 2.81 15.99
C PRO A 226 3.06 2.66 16.03
N LEU A 227 2.55 1.66 16.75
CA LEU A 227 1.10 1.39 16.87
C LEU A 227 0.33 2.49 17.61
N SER A 228 1.02 3.43 18.26
CA SER A 228 0.42 4.63 18.85
C SER A 228 0.07 5.70 17.82
N LEU A 229 0.60 5.58 16.60
CA LEU A 229 0.46 6.59 15.55
C LEU A 229 -0.90 6.48 14.86
N ASN A 230 -1.67 7.58 14.89
CA ASN A 230 -2.93 7.64 14.15
C ASN A 230 -2.68 7.76 12.65
N THR A 231 -3.31 6.87 11.90
CA THR A 231 -3.24 6.78 10.43
C THR A 231 -4.52 7.25 9.75
N SER A 232 -5.38 8.02 10.44
CA SER A 232 -6.48 8.70 9.77
C SER A 232 -6.05 9.94 8.98
N CYS A 233 -6.76 10.17 7.87
CA CYS A 233 -6.62 11.33 7.03
C CYS A 233 -7.30 12.52 7.73
N GLN A 234 -6.50 13.45 8.26
CA GLN A 234 -6.94 14.55 9.13
C GLN A 234 -7.82 15.61 8.44
N HIS A 235 -8.03 15.52 7.13
CA HIS A 235 -8.93 16.42 6.40
C HIS A 235 -10.39 16.28 6.82
N LEU A 236 -10.77 15.17 7.45
CA LEU A 236 -12.14 14.96 7.90
C LEU A 236 -12.36 15.59 9.27
N LYS A 237 -13.47 16.33 9.42
CA LYS A 237 -13.94 16.95 10.68
C LYS A 237 -14.30 15.94 11.79
N SER A 238 -13.94 14.68 11.63
CA SER A 238 -14.28 13.57 12.51
C SER A 238 -13.07 13.13 13.35
N ASN A 239 -13.28 12.81 14.62
CA ASN A 239 -12.30 12.20 15.51
C ASN A 239 -12.05 10.71 15.17
N LEU A 240 -11.88 10.38 13.90
CA LEU A 240 -11.55 9.02 13.48
C LEU A 240 -10.11 8.70 13.85
N ARG A 241 -9.91 7.51 14.42
CA ARG A 241 -8.61 6.95 14.71
C ARG A 241 -8.49 5.62 13.98
N PHE A 242 -7.42 5.47 13.23
CA PHE A 242 -7.05 4.22 12.57
C PHE A 242 -5.63 3.85 12.94
N THR A 243 -5.34 2.55 12.89
CA THR A 243 -4.00 2.03 13.15
C THR A 243 -3.63 1.05 12.04
N ASP A 244 -3.45 1.58 10.84
CA ASP A 244 -2.84 0.89 9.71
C ASP A 244 -1.35 0.63 10.01
N THR A 245 -0.90 -0.61 9.82
CA THR A 245 0.47 -1.01 10.18
C THR A 245 1.09 -2.00 9.21
N ILE A 246 2.40 -2.19 9.37
CA ILE A 246 3.21 -3.24 8.77
C ILE A 246 3.95 -3.94 9.91
N LEU A 247 3.56 -5.17 10.20
CA LEU A 247 4.23 -6.04 11.18
C LEU A 247 5.15 -6.99 10.45
N ILE A 248 6.35 -7.22 10.98
CA ILE A 248 7.37 -8.05 10.31
C ILE A 248 7.90 -9.12 11.25
N ASN A 249 8.17 -10.31 10.70
CA ASN A 249 8.84 -11.36 11.47
C ASN A 249 10.34 -11.07 11.62
N ASN A 250 11.01 -11.83 12.50
CA ASN A 250 12.44 -11.65 12.76
C ASN A 250 13.31 -11.80 11.50
N VAL A 251 12.92 -12.66 10.55
CA VAL A 251 13.66 -12.83 9.28
C VAL A 251 13.60 -11.56 8.43
N ALA A 252 12.39 -10.99 8.24
CA ALA A 252 12.22 -9.72 7.55
C ALA A 252 12.97 -8.59 8.26
N GLN A 253 12.87 -8.52 9.59
CA GLN A 253 13.53 -7.49 10.39
C GLN A 253 15.06 -7.53 10.29
N THR A 254 15.67 -8.70 10.44
CA THR A 254 17.13 -8.82 10.53
C THR A 254 17.82 -8.80 9.18
N ALA A 255 17.19 -9.37 8.15
CA ALA A 255 17.85 -9.58 6.87
C ALA A 255 17.43 -8.56 5.79
N TYR A 256 16.26 -7.95 5.89
CA TYR A 256 15.69 -7.20 4.76
C TYR A 256 15.19 -5.80 5.10
N TYR A 257 14.72 -5.55 6.32
CA TYR A 257 14.22 -4.23 6.71
C TYR A 257 15.36 -3.22 6.89
N ASP A 258 15.17 -1.99 6.42
CA ASP A 258 16.19 -0.92 6.47
C ASP A 258 15.88 0.20 7.49
N ASP A 259 14.97 -0.04 8.43
CA ASP A 259 14.54 0.97 9.41
C ASP A 259 13.84 2.22 8.82
N GLU A 260 13.64 2.28 7.50
CA GLU A 260 12.92 3.35 6.79
C GLU A 260 11.42 3.01 6.60
N TRP A 261 10.57 3.92 7.05
CA TRP A 261 9.11 3.83 6.95
C TRP A 261 8.45 5.21 6.91
N GLY A 262 7.20 5.26 6.49
CA GLY A 262 6.45 6.52 6.47
C GLY A 262 4.94 6.35 6.49
N VAL A 263 4.26 7.41 6.91
CA VAL A 263 2.81 7.60 6.75
C VAL A 263 2.59 8.75 5.78
N VAL A 264 1.89 8.51 4.69
CA VAL A 264 1.56 9.56 3.73
C VAL A 264 0.40 10.36 4.29
N ARG A 265 0.59 11.67 4.49
CA ARG A 265 -0.43 12.56 5.05
C ARG A 265 -0.86 13.69 4.11
N GLU A 266 -0.16 13.81 2.99
CA GLU A 266 -0.30 14.93 2.06
C GLU A 266 -0.63 14.42 0.65
N GLY A 267 -1.31 15.25 -0.13
CA GLY A 267 -1.70 14.91 -1.51
C GLY A 267 -2.73 13.78 -1.61
N LEU A 268 -3.44 13.48 -0.51
CA LEU A 268 -4.50 12.49 -0.43
C LEU A 268 -5.90 13.04 -0.74
N THR A 269 -5.99 14.35 -0.98
CA THR A 269 -7.20 15.07 -1.34
C THR A 269 -7.12 15.62 -2.75
N HIS A 270 -8.29 15.85 -3.36
CA HIS A 270 -8.36 16.43 -4.70
C HIS A 270 -9.65 17.22 -4.85
N LEU A 271 -9.58 18.37 -5.51
CA LEU A 271 -10.72 19.27 -5.62
C LEU A 271 -11.93 18.59 -6.26
N ALA A 272 -11.72 17.77 -7.30
CA ALA A 272 -12.80 16.98 -7.94
C ALA A 272 -13.41 15.85 -7.07
N ILE A 273 -12.91 15.61 -5.85
CA ILE A 273 -13.52 14.69 -4.89
C ILE A 273 -14.47 15.50 -3.99
N PRO A 274 -15.74 15.10 -3.84
CA PRO A 274 -16.67 15.79 -2.97
C PRO A 274 -16.33 15.57 -1.49
N GLU A 275 -16.56 16.60 -0.66
CA GLU A 275 -16.46 16.55 0.80
C GLU A 275 -17.78 17.07 1.41
N GLY A 276 -18.81 16.23 1.42
CA GLY A 276 -20.15 16.66 1.79
C GLY A 276 -20.70 17.68 0.78
N TRP A 277 -20.82 18.94 1.19
CA TRP A 277 -21.24 20.06 0.34
C TRP A 277 -20.05 20.86 -0.22
N ASP A 278 -18.82 20.55 0.22
CA ASP A 278 -17.59 21.22 -0.18
C ASP A 278 -16.83 20.39 -1.24
N TRP A 279 -15.81 21.01 -1.86
CA TRP A 279 -14.86 20.38 -2.79
C TRP A 279 -13.55 20.07 -2.04
N GLY A 280 -12.76 19.12 -2.53
CA GLY A 280 -11.45 18.81 -1.92
C GLY A 280 -11.45 17.62 -0.98
N GLY A 281 -12.37 16.68 -1.17
CA GLY A 281 -12.44 15.47 -0.37
C GLY A 281 -11.22 14.56 -0.54
N ALA A 282 -11.08 13.60 0.39
CA ALA A 282 -10.01 12.62 0.38
C ALA A 282 -10.38 11.38 -0.44
N ALA A 283 -9.39 10.75 -1.09
CA ALA A 283 -9.59 9.44 -1.73
C ALA A 283 -9.89 8.34 -0.71
N SER A 284 -9.40 8.47 0.52
CA SER A 284 -9.68 7.58 1.64
C SER A 284 -9.65 8.33 2.97
N THR A 285 -10.39 7.84 3.94
CA THR A 285 -10.31 8.26 5.35
C THR A 285 -9.03 7.75 6.04
N HIS A 286 -8.32 6.79 5.42
CA HIS A 286 -7.04 6.25 5.89
C HIS A 286 -5.85 6.84 5.12
N CYS A 287 -4.80 7.16 5.85
CA CYS A 287 -3.47 7.44 5.32
C CYS A 287 -2.78 6.11 4.95
N PRO A 288 -2.16 6.00 3.76
CA PRO A 288 -1.30 4.86 3.48
C PRO A 288 -0.06 4.86 4.36
N VAL A 289 0.40 3.66 4.70
CA VAL A 289 1.68 3.41 5.37
C VAL A 289 2.61 2.64 4.45
N TRP A 290 3.92 2.86 4.55
CA TRP A 290 4.92 2.15 3.76
C TRP A 290 6.20 1.91 4.53
N ALA A 291 6.98 0.93 4.08
CA ALA A 291 8.30 0.60 4.59
C ALA A 291 9.24 0.15 3.46
N GLU A 292 10.54 0.36 3.65
CA GLU A 292 11.60 -0.06 2.72
C GLU A 292 12.20 -1.40 3.13
N PHE A 293 12.42 -2.25 2.11
CA PHE A 293 13.03 -3.56 2.27
C PHE A 293 14.06 -3.78 1.18
N TYR A 294 15.23 -4.28 1.57
CA TYR A 294 16.22 -4.79 0.64
C TYR A 294 15.70 -6.02 -0.10
N VAL A 295 16.08 -6.16 -1.36
CA VAL A 295 15.76 -7.33 -2.20
C VAL A 295 16.88 -8.36 -2.23
N ALA A 296 17.90 -8.16 -1.41
CA ALA A 296 18.96 -9.11 -1.13
C ALA A 296 19.27 -9.05 0.37
N PRO A 297 19.56 -10.18 1.02
CA PRO A 297 19.74 -10.18 2.46
C PRO A 297 20.98 -9.39 2.88
N ASN A 298 20.86 -8.68 4.00
CA ASN A 298 21.99 -8.04 4.66
C ASN A 298 22.87 -9.10 5.32
N LYS A 299 23.91 -9.54 4.59
CA LYS A 299 24.82 -10.63 5.01
C LYS A 299 25.45 -10.41 6.38
N VAL A 300 25.81 -9.15 6.71
CA VAL A 300 26.42 -8.79 7.99
C VAL A 300 25.48 -9.10 9.16
N LEU A 301 24.19 -8.77 9.02
CA LEU A 301 23.19 -9.01 10.07
C LEU A 301 22.81 -10.49 10.15
N LEU A 302 22.70 -11.18 9.01
CA LEU A 302 22.44 -12.63 8.99
C LEU A 302 23.53 -13.45 9.69
N GLU A 303 24.80 -13.11 9.51
CA GLU A 303 25.92 -13.80 10.17
C GLU A 303 25.89 -13.56 11.68
N SER A 304 25.63 -12.32 12.12
CA SER A 304 25.49 -12.00 13.55
C SER A 304 24.31 -12.75 14.20
N TRP A 305 23.19 -12.89 13.51
CA TRP A 305 22.01 -13.61 14.02
C TRP A 305 22.23 -15.13 14.10
N LYS A 306 22.90 -15.72 13.09
CA LYS A 306 23.26 -17.14 13.13
C LYS A 306 24.14 -17.47 14.33
N ILE A 307 25.11 -16.60 14.63
CA ILE A 307 25.98 -16.74 15.80
C ILE A 307 25.16 -16.70 17.10
N SER A 308 24.19 -15.77 17.22
CA SER A 308 23.31 -15.69 18.40
C SER A 308 22.41 -16.93 18.58
N LEU A 309 21.87 -17.49 17.50
CA LEU A 309 21.08 -18.72 17.57
C LEU A 309 21.90 -19.96 17.94
N GLU A 310 23.17 -20.00 17.54
CA GLU A 310 24.08 -21.08 17.89
C GLU A 310 24.54 -20.98 19.35
N SER A 311 24.67 -19.77 19.91
CA SER A 311 24.94 -19.58 21.34
C SER A 311 23.76 -19.97 22.23
N ASP A 312 22.52 -19.74 21.78
CA ASP A 312 21.30 -20.07 22.55
C ASP A 312 20.98 -21.57 22.55
N LYS A 313 21.51 -22.35 21.60
CA LYS A 313 21.39 -23.82 21.58
C LYS A 313 22.48 -24.53 22.38
N GLY A 314 23.48 -23.78 22.86
CA GLY A 314 24.62 -24.29 23.63
C GLY A 314 24.50 -24.18 25.15
N ASN A 315 23.36 -23.68 25.66
CA ASN A 315 23.06 -23.54 27.10
C ASN A 315 21.88 -24.41 27.51
#